data_AF-A0A034WTJ9-F1
#
_entry.id   AF-A0A034WTJ9-F1
#
_cell.length_a   1.000
_cell.length_b   1.000
_cell.length_c   1.000
_cell.angle_alpha   90.00
_cell.angle_beta   90.00
_cell.angle_gamma   90.00
#
_symmetry.space_group_name_H-M   'P 1'
#
loop_
_entity.id
_entity.type
_entity.pdbx_description
1 polymer ?
#
loop_
_entity_poly.entity_id
_entity_poly.type
_entity_poly.pdbx_seq_one_letter_code
_entity_poly.pdbx_strand_id
1 'polypeptide(L)'
;MKVPKKRVKNLSLYRCFEWIYMILYYTGCLCFQLRGESFQLTKANIIYTNFIQISLIFGFLGSVLLKYMDDESYNAMFNRLSPVFKFILAMECFVSAMTYIAVCIKMQTNRYKHLKLLREFKELDAQMQIDFNYIKWNYHKTMRKFTIFTLIGMTYYFTVSFIYLFKLSNCNCDYVATFVF
;
A
#
# COMPACT_ATOMS: atom_id res chain seq x y z
N MET A 1 20.04 45.81 2.37
CA MET A 1 19.43 44.62 3.02
C MET A 1 19.00 43.63 1.93
N LYS A 2 19.70 42.49 1.79
CA LYS A 2 19.24 41.40 0.91
C LYS A 2 18.09 40.69 1.61
N VAL A 3 16.86 40.88 1.14
CA VAL A 3 15.71 40.09 1.57
C VAL A 3 16.08 38.62 1.34
N PRO A 4 16.04 37.75 2.36
CA PRO A 4 16.28 36.33 2.14
C PRO A 4 15.18 35.85 1.20
N LYS A 5 15.58 35.53 -0.04
CA LYS A 5 14.72 34.89 -1.03
C LYS A 5 14.25 33.60 -0.37
N LYS A 6 13.01 33.60 0.17
CA LYS A 6 12.36 32.40 0.68
C LYS A 6 12.52 31.39 -0.44
N ARG A 7 13.35 30.37 -0.21
CA ARG A 7 13.59 29.32 -1.19
C ARG A 7 12.23 28.65 -1.33
N VAL A 8 11.44 29.09 -2.32
CA VAL A 8 10.19 28.42 -2.67
C VAL A 8 10.64 27.02 -2.99
N LYS A 9 10.40 26.08 -2.08
CA LYS A 9 10.59 24.67 -2.37
C LYS A 9 9.71 24.45 -3.57
N ASN A 10 10.31 24.29 -4.75
CA ASN A 10 9.60 23.85 -5.94
C ASN A 10 9.02 22.49 -5.55
N LEU A 11 7.76 22.48 -5.15
CA LEU A 11 7.02 21.25 -5.02
C LEU A 11 6.97 20.68 -6.43
N SER A 12 7.30 19.41 -6.53
CA SER A 12 7.28 18.66 -7.78
C SER A 12 6.04 17.79 -7.83
N LEU A 13 5.64 17.40 -9.03
CA LEU A 13 4.46 16.58 -9.26
C LEU A 13 4.55 15.24 -8.52
N TYR A 14 5.74 14.64 -8.41
CA TYR A 14 5.92 13.37 -7.68
C TYR A 14 5.52 13.44 -6.20
N ARG A 15 5.56 14.63 -5.56
CA ARG A 15 5.10 14.79 -4.17
C ARG A 15 3.58 14.65 -4.03
N CYS A 16 2.82 14.86 -5.10
CA CYS A 16 1.38 14.62 -5.09
C CYS A 16 1.04 13.15 -4.81
N PHE A 17 1.97 12.24 -5.11
CA PHE A 17 1.82 10.79 -4.92
C PHE A 17 2.59 10.25 -3.71
N GLU A 18 3.11 11.12 -2.83
CA GLU A 18 3.91 10.72 -1.67
C GLU A 18 3.21 9.66 -0.81
N TRP A 19 1.92 9.82 -0.54
CA TRP A 19 1.13 8.87 0.23
C TRP A 19 1.01 7.51 -0.44
N ILE A 20 0.82 7.47 -1.76
CA ILE A 20 0.77 6.22 -2.51
C ILE A 20 2.13 5.52 -2.43
N TYR A 21 3.23 6.24 -2.59
CA TYR A 21 4.57 5.66 -2.44
C TYR A 21 4.85 5.18 -1.01
N MET A 22 4.39 5.91 0.02
CA MET A 22 4.51 5.45 1.40
C MET A 22 3.71 4.17 1.63
N ILE A 23 2.44 4.13 1.24
CA ILE A 23 1.59 2.94 1.38
C ILE A 23 2.27 1.76 0.70
N LEU A 24 2.62 1.90 -0.58
CA LEU A 24 3.25 0.82 -1.34
C LEU A 24 4.61 0.38 -0.76
N TYR A 25 5.39 1.28 -0.15
CA TYR A 25 6.63 0.91 0.53
C TYR A 25 6.37 0.12 1.82
N TYR A 26 5.46 0.60 2.66
CA TYR A 26 5.13 -0.04 3.94
C TYR A 26 4.32 -1.33 3.79
N THR A 27 3.58 -1.51 2.69
CA THR A 27 2.95 -2.78 2.33
C THR A 27 3.91 -3.73 1.61
N GLY A 28 5.21 -3.40 1.50
CA GLY A 28 6.21 -4.26 0.86
C GLY A 28 6.17 -4.30 -0.68
N CYS A 29 5.27 -3.57 -1.34
CA CYS A 29 5.13 -3.56 -2.80
C CYS A 29 6.28 -2.81 -3.52
N LEU A 30 6.89 -1.81 -2.88
CA LEU A 30 7.98 -1.00 -3.46
C LEU A 30 9.29 -1.17 -2.71
N CYS A 31 10.37 -1.53 -3.41
CA CYS A 31 11.71 -1.65 -2.82
C CYS A 31 12.48 -0.34 -2.68
N PHE A 32 11.90 0.79 -3.07
CA PHE A 32 12.53 2.10 -2.98
C PHE A 32 11.66 3.06 -2.20
N GLN A 33 12.31 3.91 -1.41
CA GLN A 33 11.63 4.85 -0.52
C GLN A 33 11.82 6.27 -1.02
N LEU A 34 10.77 7.09 -0.93
CA LEU A 34 10.91 8.53 -1.10
C LEU A 34 11.54 9.11 0.17
N ARG A 35 12.80 9.57 0.08
CA ARG A 35 13.49 10.23 1.20
C ARG A 35 13.90 11.65 0.78
N GLY A 36 13.23 12.64 1.35
CA GLY A 36 13.41 14.04 1.00
C GLY A 36 12.96 14.33 -0.44
N GLU A 37 13.91 14.60 -1.33
CA GLU A 37 13.64 14.96 -2.73
C GLU A 37 14.02 13.87 -3.75
N SER A 38 14.41 12.68 -3.26
CA SER A 38 14.92 11.60 -4.10
C SER A 38 14.36 10.25 -3.70
N PHE A 39 14.13 9.38 -4.70
CA PHE A 39 13.85 7.97 -4.48
C PHE A 39 15.17 7.22 -4.26
N GLN A 40 15.28 6.56 -3.11
CA GLN A 40 16.47 5.79 -2.73
C GLN A 40 16.17 4.29 -2.80
N LEU A 41 17.01 3.58 -3.56
CA LEU A 41 17.06 2.12 -3.59
C LEU A 41 18.33 1.68 -2.85
N THR A 42 18.16 1.14 -1.65
CA THR A 42 19.27 0.61 -0.83
C THR A 42 19.09 -0.89 -0.64
N LYS A 43 20.18 -1.60 -0.33
CA LYS A 43 20.10 -3.02 0.04
C LYS A 43 19.19 -3.24 1.26
N ALA A 44 19.21 -2.30 2.21
CA ALA A 44 18.34 -2.32 3.38
C ALA A 44 16.86 -2.25 3.00
N ASN A 45 16.47 -1.38 2.06
CA ASN A 45 15.08 -1.28 1.61
C ASN A 45 14.60 -2.56 0.91
N ILE A 46 15.48 -3.23 0.17
CA ILE A 46 15.17 -4.52 -0.47
C ILE A 46 14.97 -5.60 0.59
N ILE A 47 15.85 -5.68 1.59
CA ILE A 47 15.72 -6.65 2.69
C ILE A 47 14.44 -6.39 3.48
N TYR A 48 14.18 -5.14 3.84
CA TYR A 48 12.97 -4.71 4.54
C TYR A 48 11.70 -5.11 3.77
N THR A 49 11.64 -4.81 2.47
CA THR A 49 10.45 -5.11 1.67
C THR A 49 10.24 -6.60 1.47
N ASN A 50 11.30 -7.39 1.27
CA ASN A 50 11.19 -8.85 1.26
C ASN A 50 10.70 -9.39 2.61
N PHE A 51 11.20 -8.86 3.73
CA PHE A 51 10.76 -9.26 5.06
C PHE A 51 9.27 -8.95 5.28
N ILE A 52 8.81 -7.77 4.90
CA ILE A 52 7.39 -7.38 4.98
C ILE A 52 6.53 -8.27 4.08
N GLN A 53 6.96 -8.55 2.85
CA GLN A 53 6.22 -9.44 1.94
C GLN A 53 6.04 -10.83 2.51
N ILE A 54 7.12 -11.43 3.02
CA ILE A 54 7.10 -12.74 3.67
C ILE A 54 6.16 -12.67 4.88
N SER A 55 6.33 -11.68 5.76
CA SER A 55 5.53 -11.53 6.97
C SER A 55 4.03 -11.38 6.67
N LEU A 56 3.66 -10.61 5.63
CA LEU A 56 2.27 -10.42 5.23
C LEU A 56 1.67 -11.69 4.64
N ILE A 57 2.40 -12.42 3.78
CA ILE A 57 1.90 -13.67 3.19
C ILE A 57 1.76 -14.74 4.26
N PHE A 58 2.77 -14.92 5.10
CA PHE A 58 2.73 -15.89 6.20
C PHE A 58 1.70 -15.51 7.26
N GLY A 59 1.55 -14.22 7.59
CA GLY A 59 0.53 -13.74 8.50
C GLY A 59 -0.88 -13.98 7.95
N PHE A 60 -1.11 -13.66 6.69
CA PHE A 60 -2.41 -13.85 6.03
C PHE A 60 -2.77 -15.34 5.87
N LEU A 61 -1.88 -16.16 5.29
CA LEU A 61 -2.15 -17.58 5.13
C LEU A 61 -2.17 -18.30 6.48
N GLY A 62 -1.28 -17.92 7.39
CA GLY A 62 -1.20 -18.47 8.74
C GLY A 62 -2.46 -18.19 9.56
N SER A 63 -3.00 -16.97 9.50
CA SER A 63 -4.24 -16.64 10.21
C SER A 63 -5.44 -17.42 9.67
N VAL A 64 -5.53 -17.60 8.35
CA VAL A 64 -6.58 -18.43 7.72
C VAL A 64 -6.43 -19.89 8.12
N LEU A 65 -5.21 -20.44 8.11
CA LEU A 65 -4.95 -21.82 8.50
C LEU A 65 -5.24 -22.07 9.98
N LEU A 66 -4.82 -21.16 10.88
CA LEU A 66 -5.10 -21.27 12.30
C LEU A 66 -6.60 -21.27 12.59
N LYS A 67 -7.36 -20.36 11.96
CA LYS A 67 -8.82 -20.31 12.08
C LYS A 67 -9.54 -21.53 11.51
N TYR A 68 -8.91 -22.23 10.57
CA TYR A 68 -9.44 -23.46 10.01
C TYR A 68 -9.15 -24.68 10.91
N MET A 69 -7.99 -24.72 11.56
CA MET A 69 -7.55 -25.83 12.41
C MET A 69 -8.13 -25.77 13.83
N ASP A 70 -8.47 -24.57 14.32
CA ASP A 70 -9.11 -24.39 15.62
C ASP A 70 -10.61 -24.73 15.55
N ASP A 71 -11.04 -25.74 16.30
CA ASP A 71 -12.43 -26.23 16.29
C ASP A 71 -13.45 -25.17 16.73
N GLU A 72 -13.07 -24.27 17.65
CA GLU A 72 -13.95 -23.19 18.12
C GLU A 72 -14.16 -22.14 17.02
N SER A 73 -13.07 -21.64 16.45
CA SER A 73 -13.08 -20.67 15.34
C SER A 73 -13.73 -21.26 14.08
N TYR A 74 -13.44 -22.52 13.75
CA TYR A 74 -14.05 -23.22 12.62
C TYR A 74 -15.57 -23.31 12.78
N ASN A 75 -16.05 -23.71 13.96
CA ASN A 75 -17.49 -23.82 14.20
C ASN A 75 -18.19 -22.46 14.23
N ALA A 76 -17.56 -21.44 14.81
CA ALA A 76 -18.11 -20.09 14.87
C ALA A 76 -18.20 -19.41 13.50
N MET A 77 -17.13 -19.54 12.70
CA MET A 77 -16.98 -18.83 11.42
C MET A 77 -17.37 -19.71 10.23
N PHE A 78 -16.73 -20.87 10.05
CA PHE A 78 -16.86 -21.65 8.81
C PHE A 78 -18.06 -22.61 8.80
N ASN A 79 -18.38 -23.31 9.89
CA ASN A 79 -19.40 -24.36 9.87
C ASN A 79 -20.80 -23.83 9.49
N ARG A 80 -21.07 -22.56 9.77
CA ARG A 80 -22.32 -21.86 9.43
C ARG A 80 -22.39 -21.38 7.97
N LEU A 81 -21.26 -21.28 7.28
CA LEU A 81 -21.23 -20.88 5.88
C LEU A 81 -21.75 -22.02 5.01
N SER A 82 -22.55 -21.68 3.99
CA SER A 82 -22.90 -22.64 2.95
C SER A 82 -21.61 -23.14 2.25
N PRO A 83 -21.61 -24.38 1.70
CA PRO A 83 -20.47 -24.89 0.94
C PRO A 83 -20.03 -23.95 -0.19
N VAL A 84 -20.98 -23.24 -0.80
CA VAL A 84 -20.71 -22.24 -1.84
C VAL A 84 -19.94 -21.05 -1.27
N PHE A 85 -20.34 -20.50 -0.13
CA PHE A 85 -19.63 -19.38 0.49
C PHE A 85 -18.23 -19.78 0.98
N LYS A 86 -18.05 -21.01 1.48
CA LYS A 86 -16.71 -21.53 1.83
C LYS A 86 -15.79 -21.55 0.61
N PHE A 87 -16.29 -22.01 -0.53
CA PHE A 87 -15.54 -22.03 -1.78
C PHE A 87 -15.19 -20.61 -2.26
N ILE A 88 -16.15 -19.69 -2.25
CA ILE A 88 -15.91 -18.28 -2.62
C ILE A 88 -14.83 -17.67 -1.73
N LEU A 89 -14.90 -17.86 -0.41
CA LEU A 89 -13.92 -17.34 0.53
C LEU A 89 -12.52 -17.92 0.27
N ALA A 90 -12.41 -19.23 0.06
CA ALA A 90 -11.14 -19.87 -0.27
C ALA A 90 -10.53 -19.34 -1.58
N MET A 91 -11.37 -19.17 -2.62
CA MET A 91 -10.96 -18.59 -3.89
C MET A 91 -10.51 -17.13 -3.74
N GLU A 92 -11.24 -16.32 -2.98
CA GLU A 92 -10.88 -14.92 -2.74
C GLU A 92 -9.54 -14.81 -2.00
N CYS A 93 -9.33 -15.64 -0.97
CA CYS A 93 -8.06 -15.71 -0.26
C CYS A 93 -6.90 -16.11 -1.19
N PHE A 94 -7.11 -17.13 -2.03
CA PHE A 94 -6.10 -17.59 -2.99
C PHE A 94 -5.77 -16.52 -4.03
N VAL A 95 -6.79 -15.94 -4.67
CA VAL A 95 -6.64 -14.89 -5.70
C VAL A 95 -5.97 -13.66 -5.10
N SER A 96 -6.34 -13.26 -3.89
CA SER A 96 -5.73 -12.13 -3.18
C SER A 96 -4.24 -12.36 -2.94
N ALA A 97 -3.87 -13.52 -2.38
CA ALA A 97 -2.47 -13.88 -2.13
C ALA A 97 -1.65 -13.93 -3.43
N MET A 98 -2.18 -14.58 -4.47
CA MET A 98 -1.53 -14.69 -5.78
C MET A 98 -1.36 -13.34 -6.46
N THR A 99 -2.38 -12.48 -6.40
CA THR A 99 -2.32 -11.13 -6.97
C THR A 99 -1.27 -10.29 -6.26
N TYR A 100 -1.24 -10.34 -4.92
CA TYR A 100 -0.22 -9.64 -4.13
C TYR A 100 1.20 -10.10 -4.48
N ILE A 101 1.44 -11.42 -4.56
CA ILE A 101 2.74 -11.98 -4.97
C ILE A 101 3.11 -11.51 -6.38
N ALA A 102 2.19 -11.61 -7.33
CA ALA A 102 2.44 -11.22 -8.71
C ALA A 102 2.80 -9.73 -8.84
N VAL A 103 2.07 -8.86 -8.13
CA VAL A 103 2.35 -7.41 -8.10
C VAL A 103 3.72 -7.13 -7.48
N CYS A 104 4.03 -7.75 -6.34
CA CYS A 104 5.32 -7.61 -5.66
C CYS A 104 6.49 -8.04 -6.55
N ILE A 105 6.41 -9.21 -7.19
CA ILE A 105 7.43 -9.69 -8.13
C ILE A 105 7.60 -8.71 -9.29
N LYS A 106 6.50 -8.28 -9.92
CA LYS A 106 6.57 -7.36 -11.06
C LYS A 106 7.20 -6.02 -10.69
N MET A 107 6.88 -5.48 -9.52
CA MET A 107 7.49 -4.23 -9.01
C MET A 107 8.98 -4.41 -8.72
N GLN A 108 9.37 -5.56 -8.16
CA GLN A 108 10.77 -5.88 -7.87
C GLN A 108 11.60 -6.06 -9.13
N THR A 109 11.13 -6.85 -10.09
CA THR A 109 11.84 -7.09 -11.37
C THR A 109 12.05 -5.77 -12.12
N ASN A 110 11.06 -4.88 -12.11
CA ASN A 110 11.12 -3.62 -12.85
C ASN A 110 11.64 -2.44 -12.03
N ARG A 111 12.19 -2.66 -10.82
CA ARG A 111 12.58 -1.57 -9.89
C ARG A 111 13.48 -0.51 -10.51
N TYR A 112 14.46 -0.91 -11.32
CA TYR A 112 15.39 0.02 -11.95
C TYR A 112 14.71 0.83 -13.06
N LYS A 113 13.80 0.19 -13.82
CA LYS A 113 12.99 0.86 -14.85
C LYS A 113 12.06 1.89 -14.21
N HIS A 114 11.39 1.55 -13.10
CA HIS A 114 10.54 2.48 -12.36
C HIS A 114 11.33 3.67 -11.82
N LEU A 115 12.51 3.44 -11.24
CA LEU A 115 13.37 4.53 -10.76
C LEU A 115 13.85 5.43 -11.89
N LYS A 116 14.19 4.87 -13.05
CA LYS A 116 14.57 5.65 -14.23
C LYS A 116 13.41 6.55 -14.68
N LEU A 117 12.21 5.98 -14.84
CA LEU A 117 11.00 6.72 -15.22
C LEU A 117 10.68 7.83 -14.21
N LEU A 118 10.83 7.58 -12.90
CA LEU A 118 10.60 8.60 -11.87
C LEU A 118 11.60 9.76 -11.93
N ARG A 119 12.85 9.48 -12.32
CA ARG A 119 13.87 10.53 -12.52
C ARG A 119 13.56 11.35 -13.76
N GLU A 120 13.30 10.69 -14.89
CA GLU A 120 12.90 11.35 -16.15
C GLU A 120 11.64 12.20 -15.94
N PHE A 121 10.67 11.69 -15.19
CA PHE A 121 9.45 12.44 -14.86
C PHE A 121 9.73 13.67 -13.99
N LYS A 122 10.66 13.56 -13.02
CA LYS A 122 11.09 14.69 -12.20
C LYS A 122 11.81 15.75 -13.02
N GLU A 123 12.66 15.34 -13.96
CA GLU A 123 13.39 16.23 -14.87
C GLU A 123 12.42 16.95 -15.80
N LEU A 124 11.45 16.24 -16.37
CA LEU A 124 10.39 16.81 -17.20
C LEU A 124 9.56 17.84 -16.43
N ASP A 125 9.14 17.54 -15.20
CA ASP A 125 8.41 18.48 -14.34
C ASP A 125 9.25 19.73 -14.04
N ALA A 126 10.55 19.57 -13.80
CA ALA A 126 11.45 20.72 -13.60
C ALA A 126 11.56 21.58 -14.87
N GLN A 127 11.68 20.97 -16.05
CA GLN A 127 11.70 21.70 -17.34
C GLN A 127 10.39 22.43 -17.58
N MET A 128 9.25 21.77 -17.38
CA MET A 128 7.92 22.40 -17.51
C MET A 128 7.74 23.60 -16.58
N GLN A 129 8.23 23.54 -15.35
CA GLN A 129 8.17 24.68 -14.42
C GLN A 129 9.03 25.88 -14.90
N ILE A 130 10.13 25.61 -15.61
CA ILE A 130 10.99 26.64 -16.19
C ILE A 130 10.34 27.25 -17.44
N ASP A 131 9.88 26.41 -18.37
CA ASP A 131 9.29 26.83 -19.65
C ASP A 131 7.96 27.57 -19.44
N PHE A 132 7.17 27.12 -18.48
CA PHE A 132 5.87 27.70 -18.12
C PHE A 132 5.93 28.43 -16.79
N ASN A 133 6.93 29.30 -16.62
CA ASN A 133 7.18 30.05 -15.38
C ASN A 133 6.03 31.01 -14.97
N TYR A 134 5.15 31.36 -15.92
CA TYR A 134 3.99 32.22 -15.68
C TYR A 134 2.81 31.46 -15.04
N ILE A 135 2.82 30.11 -15.10
CA ILE A 135 1.80 29.27 -14.50
C ILE A 135 2.15 29.05 -13.03
N LYS A 136 1.19 29.37 -12.14
CA LYS A 136 1.30 29.03 -10.72
C LYS A 136 0.92 27.56 -10.50
N TRP A 137 1.90 26.68 -10.58
CA TRP A 137 1.75 25.26 -10.30
C TRP A 137 1.45 25.01 -8.81
N ASN A 138 0.16 24.96 -8.47
CA ASN A 138 -0.32 24.76 -7.09
C ASN A 138 -0.25 23.29 -6.65
N TYR A 139 0.91 22.65 -6.75
CA TYR A 139 1.11 21.23 -6.43
C TYR A 139 0.67 20.85 -5.03
N HIS A 140 0.80 21.76 -4.05
CA HIS A 140 0.30 21.53 -2.69
C HIS A 140 -1.22 21.29 -2.66
N LYS A 141 -2.00 22.03 -3.46
CA LYS A 141 -3.46 21.86 -3.52
C LYS A 141 -3.81 20.52 -4.17
N THR A 142 -3.09 20.13 -5.22
CA THR A 142 -3.25 18.84 -5.90
C THR A 142 -2.88 17.69 -4.98
N MET A 143 -1.73 17.77 -4.31
CA MET A 143 -1.28 16.80 -3.30
C MET A 143 -2.35 16.57 -2.23
N ARG A 144 -2.91 17.65 -1.63
CA ARG A 144 -3.96 17.51 -0.63
C ARG A 144 -5.19 16.76 -1.14
N LYS A 145 -5.61 17.02 -2.39
CA LYS A 145 -6.75 16.30 -3.00
C LYS A 145 -6.44 14.81 -3.17
N PHE A 146 -5.27 14.48 -3.71
CA PHE A 146 -4.84 13.09 -3.89
C PHE A 146 -4.67 12.37 -2.56
N THR A 147 -4.09 13.00 -1.55
CA THR A 147 -3.99 12.45 -0.19
C THR A 147 -5.36 12.12 0.38
N ILE A 148 -6.30 13.07 0.35
CA ILE A 148 -7.65 12.86 0.89
C ILE A 148 -8.34 11.70 0.16
N PHE A 149 -8.27 11.68 -1.18
CA PHE A 149 -8.86 10.61 -1.98
C PHE A 149 -8.25 9.24 -1.65
N THR A 150 -6.93 9.17 -1.54
CA THR A 150 -6.20 7.93 -1.22
C THR A 150 -6.57 7.43 0.18
N LEU A 151 -6.61 8.33 1.17
CA LEU A 151 -6.97 7.97 2.54
C LEU A 151 -8.43 7.52 2.63
N ILE A 152 -9.37 8.24 2.01
CA ILE A 152 -10.79 7.85 1.99
C ILE A 152 -10.95 6.47 1.34
N GLY A 153 -10.30 6.22 0.20
CA GLY A 153 -10.35 4.92 -0.47
C GLY A 153 -9.83 3.79 0.41
N MET A 154 -8.69 4.00 1.07
CA MET A 154 -8.10 3.04 2.00
C MET A 154 -8.99 2.80 3.23
N THR A 155 -9.49 3.86 3.86
CA THR A 155 -10.39 3.76 5.01
C THR A 155 -11.67 3.04 4.63
N TYR A 156 -12.29 3.37 3.50
CA TYR A 156 -13.49 2.70 3.02
C TYR A 156 -13.25 1.19 2.84
N TYR A 157 -12.19 0.82 2.13
CA TYR A 157 -11.85 -0.59 1.91
C TYR A 157 -11.59 -1.34 3.22
N PHE A 158 -10.85 -0.72 4.14
CA PHE A 158 -10.55 -1.30 5.45
C PHE A 158 -11.82 -1.46 6.29
N THR A 159 -12.67 -0.44 6.37
CA THR A 159 -13.94 -0.49 7.12
C THR A 159 -14.87 -1.56 6.57
N VAL A 160 -15.03 -1.65 5.25
CA VAL A 160 -15.88 -2.68 4.63
C VAL A 160 -15.33 -4.08 4.94
N SER A 161 -14.03 -4.30 4.71
CA SER A 161 -13.37 -5.58 5.02
C SER A 161 -13.53 -5.96 6.50
N PHE A 162 -13.38 -4.99 7.40
CA PHE A 162 -13.54 -5.17 8.84
C PHE A 162 -14.98 -5.56 9.22
N ILE A 163 -15.99 -4.88 8.67
CA ILE A 163 -17.40 -5.21 8.88
C ILE A 163 -17.69 -6.64 8.40
N TYR A 164 -17.17 -7.02 7.23
CA TYR A 164 -17.33 -8.39 6.72
C TYR A 164 -16.70 -9.42 7.65
N LEU A 165 -15.48 -9.18 8.13
CA LEU A 165 -14.80 -10.07 9.08
C LEU A 165 -15.60 -10.22 10.38
N PHE A 166 -16.10 -9.13 10.97
CA PHE A 166 -16.92 -9.19 12.18
C PHE A 166 -18.25 -9.90 11.97
N LYS A 167 -18.89 -9.69 10.83
CA LYS A 167 -20.13 -10.37 10.46
C LYS A 167 -19.90 -11.87 10.24
N LEU A 168 -18.73 -12.25 9.75
CA LEU A 168 -18.31 -13.64 9.61
C LEU A 168 -17.92 -14.29 10.94
N SER A 169 -17.22 -13.59 11.83
CA SER A 169 -16.72 -14.17 13.08
C SER A 169 -17.81 -14.37 14.13
N ASN A 170 -18.84 -13.52 14.15
CA ASN A 170 -20.08 -13.63 14.96
C ASN A 170 -19.88 -14.06 16.44
N CYS A 171 -18.68 -13.86 16.98
CA CYS A 171 -18.23 -14.34 18.27
C CYS A 171 -17.16 -13.36 18.80
N ASN A 172 -17.21 -13.05 20.10
CA ASN A 172 -16.19 -12.26 20.79
C ASN A 172 -14.89 -13.06 21.06
N CYS A 173 -14.82 -14.33 20.67
CA CYS A 173 -13.77 -15.26 21.08
C CYS A 173 -12.41 -15.04 20.39
N ASP A 174 -12.31 -14.23 19.34
CA ASP A 174 -11.08 -14.19 18.54
C ASP A 174 -10.67 -12.80 18.06
N TYR A 175 -10.73 -11.81 18.97
CA TYR A 175 -10.11 -10.51 18.72
C TYR A 175 -8.61 -10.66 18.44
N VAL A 176 -7.93 -11.59 19.12
CA VAL A 176 -6.49 -11.77 19.01
C VAL A 176 -6.12 -12.32 17.64
N ALA A 177 -6.67 -13.42 17.11
CA ALA A 177 -6.30 -13.86 15.75
C ALA A 177 -6.95 -13.03 14.62
N THR A 178 -7.83 -12.08 14.96
CA THR A 178 -8.37 -11.07 14.01
C THR A 178 -7.57 -9.75 14.03
N PHE A 179 -6.84 -9.44 15.12
CA PHE A 179 -6.00 -8.24 15.25
C PHE A 179 -4.49 -8.51 15.20
N VAL A 180 -4.04 -9.72 15.52
CA VAL A 180 -2.61 -10.07 15.59
C VAL A 180 -2.01 -10.33 14.21
N PHE A 181 -2.83 -10.51 13.16
CA PHE A 181 -2.39 -10.55 11.77
C PHE A 181 -3.39 -9.90 10.81
#